data_AF-A0A9X1PYU5-F1
#
_entry.id   AF-A0A9X1PYU5-F1
#
_cell.length_a   1.000
_cell.length_b   1.000
_cell.length_c   1.000
_cell.angle_alpha   90.00
_cell.angle_beta   90.00
_cell.angle_gamma   90.00
#
_symmetry.space_group_name_H-M   'P 1'
#
loop_
_entity.id
_entity.type
_entity.pdbx_description
1 polymer ?
#
loop_
_entity_poly.entity_id
_entity_poly.type
_entity_poly.pdbx_seq_one_letter_code
_entity_poly.pdbx_strand_id
1 'polypeptide(L)'
;MSGTPTVEPTDTELLTAAAQARARAVGDGLGDRAVQRGLTVAVAVADLDVAAFISGAAAFALATPADLADGWYRTFTRTVYLAGRPDSVAARHPHRYATADGDLAWYGPQPRGELRPLSRLLRAFRGPGLIDVPKEPLTVAVPGTPSGHVVDAAVATGGVSTTEYLVHVHHLIAEAALRGLVRPGDILRVEHRPALGTADFRDALDPTRAGSVQTRIAGGTAPDRPRLYGVLTSNRPEGGD
;
A
#
# COMPACT_ATOMS: atom_id res chain seq x y z
N MET A 1 -44.63 -2.20 20.42
CA MET A 1 -43.24 -2.66 20.22
C MET A 1 -42.39 -1.43 20.01
N SER A 2 -41.77 -0.90 21.07
CA SER A 2 -40.84 0.22 20.94
C SER A 2 -39.50 -0.34 20.48
N GLY A 3 -39.17 -0.13 19.20
CA GLY A 3 -37.85 -0.46 18.67
C GLY A 3 -36.82 0.42 19.36
N THR A 4 -35.84 -0.19 20.00
CA THR A 4 -34.68 0.51 20.54
C THR A 4 -33.98 1.21 19.38
N PRO A 5 -33.75 2.54 19.42
CA PRO A 5 -33.06 3.22 18.34
C PRO A 5 -31.63 2.67 18.24
N THR A 6 -31.30 2.07 17.11
CA THR A 6 -29.93 1.63 16.80
C THR A 6 -29.08 2.88 16.66
N VAL A 7 -28.19 3.12 17.62
CA VAL A 7 -27.22 4.23 17.54
C VAL A 7 -26.26 3.92 16.41
N GLU A 8 -26.13 4.81 15.43
CA GLU A 8 -25.14 4.65 14.36
C GLU A 8 -23.72 4.72 14.94
N PRO A 9 -22.80 3.84 14.50
CA PRO A 9 -21.42 3.87 14.94
C PRO A 9 -20.74 5.17 14.49
N THR A 10 -19.89 5.71 15.35
CA THR A 10 -19.05 6.87 15.05
C THR A 10 -17.98 6.52 14.01
N ASP A 11 -17.42 7.53 13.33
CA ASP A 11 -16.32 7.35 12.39
C ASP A 11 -15.12 6.62 13.01
N THR A 12 -14.80 6.93 14.27
CA THR A 12 -13.68 6.29 14.97
C THR A 12 -13.95 4.82 15.23
N GLU A 13 -15.18 4.46 15.61
CA GLU A 13 -15.59 3.06 15.80
C GLU A 13 -15.56 2.30 14.47
N LEU A 14 -16.07 2.87 13.39
CA LEU A 14 -16.04 2.27 12.05
C LEU A 14 -14.60 2.01 11.58
N LEU A 15 -13.74 3.03 11.63
CA LEU A 15 -12.34 2.91 11.22
C LEU A 15 -11.57 1.90 12.09
N THR A 16 -11.84 1.89 13.40
CA THR A 16 -11.22 0.92 14.31
C THR A 16 -11.68 -0.50 14.02
N ALA A 17 -12.99 -0.70 13.79
CA ALA A 17 -13.55 -2.00 13.47
C ALA A 17 -12.99 -2.55 12.14
N ALA A 18 -12.94 -1.72 11.10
CA ALA A 18 -12.35 -2.07 9.81
C ALA A 18 -10.86 -2.44 9.95
N ALA A 19 -10.08 -1.65 10.70
CA ALA A 19 -8.67 -1.92 10.94
C ALA A 19 -8.44 -3.25 11.67
N GLN A 20 -9.26 -3.54 12.68
CA GLN A 20 -9.21 -4.79 13.44
C GLN A 20 -9.63 -6.00 12.59
N ALA A 21 -10.70 -5.88 11.81
CA ALA A 21 -11.19 -6.94 10.92
C ALA A 21 -10.13 -7.31 9.88
N ARG A 22 -9.49 -6.31 9.26
CA ARG A 22 -8.36 -6.51 8.36
C ARG A 22 -7.18 -7.21 9.04
N ALA A 23 -6.83 -6.79 10.26
CA ALA A 23 -5.74 -7.43 11.00
C ALA A 23 -6.03 -8.90 11.31
N ARG A 24 -7.29 -9.26 11.62
CA ARG A 24 -7.73 -10.66 11.80
C ARG A 24 -7.68 -11.43 10.49
N ALA A 25 -8.27 -10.90 9.41
CA ALA A 25 -8.28 -11.54 8.08
C ALA A 25 -6.86 -11.84 7.57
N VAL A 26 -5.91 -10.94 7.82
CA VAL A 26 -4.49 -11.19 7.54
C VAL A 26 -3.96 -12.27 8.48
N GLY A 27 -4.19 -12.15 9.79
CA GLY A 27 -3.73 -13.11 10.80
C GLY A 27 -4.14 -14.56 10.51
N ASP A 28 -5.39 -14.77 10.09
CA ASP A 28 -5.94 -16.09 9.76
C ASP A 28 -5.29 -16.71 8.52
N GLY A 29 -4.74 -15.89 7.62
CA GLY A 29 -4.06 -16.32 6.39
C GLY A 29 -2.55 -16.57 6.54
N LEU A 30 -1.94 -16.24 7.69
CA LEU A 30 -0.49 -16.40 7.89
C LEU A 30 -0.15 -17.85 8.26
N GLY A 31 0.80 -18.47 7.57
CA GLY A 31 1.23 -19.84 7.88
C GLY A 31 2.06 -19.97 9.17
N ASP A 32 2.11 -21.15 9.78
CA ASP A 32 2.83 -21.40 11.05
C ASP A 32 4.38 -21.37 10.96
N ARG A 33 4.94 -20.98 9.83
CA ARG A 33 6.39 -21.01 9.60
C ARG A 33 7.12 -19.95 10.42
N ALA A 34 8.37 -20.26 10.79
CA ALA A 34 9.27 -19.27 11.36
C ALA A 34 9.53 -18.16 10.33
N VAL A 35 9.19 -16.91 10.67
CA VAL A 35 9.36 -15.76 9.78
C VAL A 35 10.55 -14.92 10.18
N GLN A 36 11.19 -14.33 9.17
CA GLN A 36 12.25 -13.36 9.39
C GLN A 36 11.67 -12.06 9.96
N ARG A 37 12.24 -11.57 11.06
CA ARG A 37 11.79 -10.34 11.73
C ARG A 37 12.56 -9.10 11.28
N GLY A 38 11.92 -7.94 11.35
CA GLY A 38 12.56 -6.64 11.10
C GLY A 38 12.88 -6.41 9.63
N LEU A 39 11.95 -6.82 8.76
CA LEU A 39 12.08 -6.60 7.32
C LEU A 39 11.93 -5.11 6.99
N THR A 40 12.68 -4.68 6.00
CA THR A 40 12.65 -3.33 5.45
C THR A 40 12.64 -3.42 3.93
N VAL A 41 11.89 -2.51 3.32
CA VAL A 41 11.96 -2.22 1.89
C VAL A 41 12.62 -0.87 1.74
N ALA A 42 13.57 -0.77 0.81
CA ALA A 42 14.07 0.53 0.36
C ALA A 42 13.60 0.77 -1.07
N VAL A 43 13.20 2.00 -1.37
CA VAL A 43 12.86 2.43 -2.72
C VAL A 43 13.77 3.58 -3.10
N ALA A 44 14.62 3.39 -4.10
CA ALA A 44 15.38 4.47 -4.71
C ALA A 44 14.48 5.23 -5.67
N VAL A 45 14.49 6.56 -5.57
CA VAL A 45 13.63 7.49 -6.32
C VAL A 45 14.52 8.55 -6.97
N ALA A 46 14.64 8.48 -8.30
CA ALA A 46 15.30 9.49 -9.12
C ALA A 46 14.31 10.58 -9.51
N ASP A 47 13.20 10.17 -10.11
CA ASP A 47 12.04 10.97 -10.46
C ASP A 47 10.76 10.22 -10.06
N LEU A 48 9.73 10.95 -9.67
CA LEU A 48 8.47 10.38 -9.22
C LEU A 48 7.39 10.57 -10.28
N ASP A 49 7.19 9.54 -11.09
CA ASP A 49 5.94 9.34 -11.81
C ASP A 49 4.96 8.53 -10.95
N VAL A 50 3.75 9.08 -10.74
CA VAL A 50 2.75 8.48 -9.84
C VAL A 50 2.23 7.13 -10.37
N ALA A 51 2.06 7.00 -11.69
CA ALA A 51 1.56 5.76 -12.30
C ALA A 51 2.60 4.65 -12.22
N ALA A 52 3.85 4.96 -12.57
CA ALA A 52 4.99 4.07 -12.47
C ALA A 52 5.24 3.65 -11.02
N PHE A 53 5.05 4.55 -10.07
CA PHE A 53 5.16 4.21 -8.65
C PHE A 53 4.09 3.21 -8.19
N ILE A 54 2.82 3.43 -8.57
CA ILE A 54 1.72 2.52 -8.23
C ILE A 54 1.92 1.15 -8.89
N SER A 55 2.21 1.13 -10.20
CA SER A 55 2.48 -0.10 -10.94
C SER A 55 3.67 -0.85 -10.36
N GLY A 56 4.76 -0.14 -10.05
CA GLY A 56 5.97 -0.72 -9.48
C GLY A 56 5.78 -1.26 -8.07
N ALA A 57 4.99 -0.61 -7.23
CA ALA A 57 4.63 -1.13 -5.91
C ALA A 57 3.85 -2.45 -6.00
N ALA A 58 2.89 -2.53 -6.94
CA ALA A 58 2.16 -3.78 -7.21
C ALA A 58 3.09 -4.87 -7.75
N ALA A 59 3.91 -4.56 -8.75
CA ALA A 59 4.83 -5.51 -9.38
C ALA A 59 5.86 -6.06 -8.37
N PHE A 60 6.43 -5.19 -7.55
CA PHE A 60 7.35 -5.57 -6.47
C PHE A 60 6.69 -6.51 -5.46
N ALA A 61 5.46 -6.20 -5.02
CA ALA A 61 4.72 -7.04 -4.09
C ALA A 61 4.37 -8.40 -4.69
N LEU A 62 3.91 -8.43 -5.95
CA LEU A 62 3.61 -9.67 -6.67
C LEU A 62 4.85 -10.54 -6.91
N ALA A 63 6.03 -9.95 -7.02
CA ALA A 63 7.32 -10.65 -7.13
C ALA A 63 7.93 -11.02 -5.75
N THR A 64 7.23 -10.75 -4.64
CA THR A 64 7.71 -11.06 -3.29
C THR A 64 7.42 -12.52 -2.94
N PRO A 65 8.43 -13.33 -2.57
CA PRO A 65 8.26 -14.70 -2.09
C PRO A 65 7.30 -14.80 -0.91
N ALA A 66 6.52 -15.88 -0.86
CA ALA A 66 5.47 -16.08 0.15
C ALA A 66 6.00 -16.03 1.60
N ASP A 67 7.21 -16.53 1.85
CA ASP A 67 7.86 -16.48 3.17
C ASP A 67 8.19 -15.05 3.63
N LEU A 68 8.53 -14.17 2.68
CA LEU A 68 8.74 -12.74 2.93
C LEU A 68 7.42 -11.96 3.03
N ALA A 69 6.37 -12.41 2.33
CA ALA A 69 5.02 -11.86 2.46
C ALA A 69 4.48 -12.05 3.88
N ASP A 70 4.64 -13.24 4.47
CA ASP A 70 4.24 -13.49 5.87
C ASP A 70 5.02 -12.60 6.85
N GLY A 71 6.32 -12.45 6.61
CA GLY A 71 7.18 -11.55 7.38
C GLY A 71 6.76 -10.08 7.29
N TRP A 72 6.17 -9.68 6.16
CA TRP A 72 5.68 -8.32 5.94
C TRP A 72 4.63 -7.90 6.96
N TYR A 73 3.62 -8.75 7.11
CA TYR A 73 2.51 -8.49 8.03
C TYR A 73 2.93 -8.66 9.49
N ARG A 74 3.74 -9.67 9.79
CA ARG A 74 4.17 -9.95 11.17
C ARG A 74 5.09 -8.89 11.77
N THR A 75 5.79 -8.12 10.93
CA THR A 75 6.81 -7.18 11.39
C THR A 75 6.54 -5.73 11.05
N PHE A 76 5.36 -5.43 10.49
CA PHE A 76 5.01 -4.11 10.00
C PHE A 76 6.14 -3.53 9.16
N THR A 77 6.50 -4.22 8.07
CA THR A 77 7.66 -3.91 7.24
C THR A 77 7.80 -2.42 7.03
N ARG A 78 8.96 -1.88 7.42
CA ARG A 78 9.24 -0.47 7.21
C ARG A 78 9.61 -0.26 5.76
N THR A 79 8.97 0.71 5.11
CA THR A 79 9.44 1.22 3.81
C THR A 79 10.26 2.50 4.01
N VAL A 80 11.43 2.59 3.40
CA VAL A 80 12.25 3.81 3.37
C VAL A 80 12.45 4.26 1.93
N TYR A 81 12.34 5.56 1.68
CA TYR A 81 12.56 6.15 0.37
C TYR A 81 13.91 6.85 0.35
N LEU A 82 14.67 6.62 -0.71
CA LEU A 82 16.03 7.11 -0.89
C LEU A 82 16.09 7.91 -2.19
N ALA A 83 16.53 9.16 -2.13
CA ALA A 83 16.71 10.01 -3.30
C ALA A 83 18.00 9.64 -4.04
N GLY A 84 17.90 9.38 -5.34
CA GLY A 84 19.02 9.14 -6.25
C GLY A 84 18.69 8.15 -7.37
N ARG A 85 19.55 8.09 -8.39
CA ARG A 85 19.35 7.23 -9.56
C ARG A 85 19.64 5.76 -9.23
N PRO A 86 18.68 4.83 -9.40
CA PRO A 86 18.90 3.40 -9.20
C PRO A 86 20.17 2.84 -9.87
N ASP A 87 20.44 3.23 -11.12
CA ASP A 87 21.59 2.75 -11.87
C ASP A 87 22.95 3.10 -11.24
N SER A 88 23.01 4.18 -10.46
CA SER A 88 24.25 4.60 -9.78
C SER A 88 24.71 3.60 -8.70
N VAL A 89 23.82 2.71 -8.25
CA VAL A 89 24.09 1.72 -7.20
C VAL A 89 23.84 0.27 -7.63
N ALA A 90 23.22 0.05 -8.80
CA ALA A 90 22.78 -1.26 -9.27
C ALA A 90 23.91 -2.32 -9.33
N ALA A 91 25.13 -1.92 -9.71
CA ALA A 91 26.27 -2.82 -9.79
C ALA A 91 26.70 -3.42 -8.43
N ARG A 92 26.40 -2.73 -7.31
CA ARG A 92 26.76 -3.17 -5.95
C ARG A 92 25.56 -3.61 -5.12
N HIS A 93 24.38 -3.17 -5.53
CA HIS A 93 23.12 -3.42 -4.86
C HIS A 93 22.10 -3.83 -5.91
N PRO A 94 21.87 -5.14 -6.13
CA PRO A 94 20.82 -5.58 -7.03
C PRO A 94 19.45 -5.23 -6.45
N HIS A 95 18.59 -4.64 -7.28
CA HIS A 95 17.19 -4.40 -6.94
C HIS A 95 16.35 -5.66 -7.21
N ARG A 96 15.23 -5.80 -6.51
CA ARG A 96 14.23 -6.85 -6.80
C ARG A 96 13.35 -6.47 -7.98
N TYR A 97 13.05 -5.17 -8.09
CA TYR A 97 12.23 -4.62 -9.16
C TYR A 97 12.69 -3.20 -9.47
N ALA A 98 12.64 -2.82 -10.74
CA ALA A 98 12.82 -1.45 -11.20
C ALA A 98 11.79 -1.14 -12.30
N THR A 99 11.41 0.13 -12.41
CA THR A 99 10.58 0.59 -13.53
C THR A 99 11.37 0.58 -14.83
N ALA A 100 10.67 0.55 -15.97
CA ALA A 100 11.30 0.49 -17.29
C ALA A 100 12.26 1.67 -17.56
N ASP A 101 11.89 2.86 -17.10
CA ASP A 101 12.71 4.08 -17.25
C ASP A 101 13.86 4.17 -16.24
N GLY A 102 13.92 3.23 -15.29
CA GLY A 102 14.99 3.17 -14.28
C GLY A 102 14.92 4.24 -13.20
N ASP A 103 13.84 5.03 -13.13
CA ASP A 103 13.71 6.12 -12.15
C ASP A 103 13.31 5.63 -10.75
N LEU A 104 12.68 4.46 -10.66
CA LEU A 104 12.27 3.85 -9.40
C LEU A 104 12.82 2.43 -9.29
N ALA A 105 13.39 2.09 -8.14
CA ALA A 105 13.84 0.72 -7.87
C ALA A 105 13.60 0.30 -6.42
N TRP A 106 13.07 -0.91 -6.25
CA TRP A 106 12.72 -1.53 -4.98
C TRP A 106 13.77 -2.57 -4.58
N TYR A 107 14.14 -2.51 -3.31
CA TYR A 107 15.10 -3.40 -2.66
C TYR A 107 14.46 -4.05 -1.44
N GLY A 108 14.78 -5.33 -1.19
CA GLY A 108 14.15 -6.12 -0.14
C GLY A 108 12.87 -6.83 -0.63
N PRO A 109 11.93 -7.22 0.25
CA PRO A 109 12.03 -7.10 1.71
C PRO A 109 13.24 -7.89 2.22
N GLN A 110 14.02 -7.31 3.14
CA GLN A 110 15.17 -7.97 3.76
C GLN A 110 15.49 -7.36 5.13
N PRO A 111 16.30 -8.00 5.99
CA PRO A 111 16.68 -7.43 7.27
C PRO A 111 17.29 -6.04 7.12
N ARG A 112 16.95 -5.14 8.04
CA ARG A 112 17.43 -3.74 8.00
C ARG A 112 18.95 -3.60 7.87
N GLY A 113 19.72 -4.55 8.41
CA GLY A 113 21.19 -4.57 8.31
C GLY A 113 21.69 -4.61 6.85
N GLU A 114 21.02 -5.39 6.01
CA GLU A 114 21.38 -5.60 4.59
C GLU A 114 21.14 -4.36 3.74
N LEU A 115 20.19 -3.49 4.13
CA LEU A 115 19.91 -2.23 3.44
C LEU A 115 20.74 -1.04 3.95
N ARG A 116 21.56 -1.22 4.99
CA ARG A 116 22.39 -0.13 5.53
C ARG A 116 23.42 0.40 4.52
N PRO A 117 24.15 -0.44 3.75
CA PRO A 117 25.09 0.07 2.76
C PRO A 117 24.42 0.95 1.70
N LEU A 118 23.27 0.51 1.17
CA LEU A 118 22.47 1.30 0.23
C LEU A 118 22.04 2.64 0.82
N SER A 119 21.53 2.63 2.06
CA SER A 119 21.08 3.83 2.78
C SER A 119 22.21 4.81 3.12
N ARG A 120 23.48 4.39 3.01
CA ARG A 120 24.65 5.27 3.20
C ARG A 120 25.10 5.92 1.90
N LEU A 121 24.80 5.31 0.76
CA LEU A 121 25.15 5.83 -0.57
C LEU A 121 24.10 6.82 -1.09
N LEU A 122 22.83 6.59 -0.77
CA LEU A 122 21.72 7.45 -1.15
C LEU A 122 21.20 8.25 0.03
N ARG A 123 20.64 9.43 -0.23
CA ARG A 123 20.06 10.27 0.83
C ARG A 123 18.64 9.81 1.13
N ALA A 124 18.23 9.87 2.39
CA ALA A 124 16.81 9.70 2.71
C ALA A 124 15.98 10.75 1.96
N PHE A 125 14.96 10.28 1.23
CA PHE A 125 14.00 11.16 0.57
C PHE A 125 13.20 11.88 1.65
N ARG A 126 13.23 13.22 1.63
CA ARG A 126 12.55 14.05 2.63
C ARG A 126 11.33 14.80 2.09
N GLY A 127 11.03 14.68 0.78
CA GLY A 127 10.09 15.51 0.02
C GLY A 127 8.98 16.12 0.86
N PRO A 128 9.20 17.34 1.40
CA PRO A 128 8.28 17.97 2.35
C PRO A 128 7.18 18.76 1.64
N GLY A 129 7.34 18.99 0.33
CA GLY A 129 6.29 19.54 -0.51
C GLY A 129 5.07 18.63 -0.53
N LEU A 130 3.92 19.24 -0.78
CA LEU A 130 2.71 18.48 -1.06
C LEU A 130 2.90 17.63 -2.31
N ILE A 131 2.35 16.42 -2.32
CA ILE A 131 2.35 15.59 -3.51
C ILE A 131 1.56 16.28 -4.64
N ASP A 132 2.14 16.31 -5.83
CA ASP A 132 1.40 16.65 -7.05
C ASP A 132 0.87 15.36 -7.67
N VAL A 133 -0.45 15.31 -7.90
CA VAL A 133 -1.15 14.14 -8.42
C VAL A 133 -2.10 14.54 -9.55
N PRO A 134 -2.36 13.65 -10.51
CA PRO A 134 -3.38 13.89 -11.52
C PRO A 134 -4.73 14.24 -10.89
N LYS A 135 -5.45 15.20 -11.49
CA LYS A 135 -6.80 15.57 -11.07
C LYS A 135 -7.85 14.54 -11.49
N GLU A 136 -7.62 13.90 -12.63
CA GLU A 136 -8.49 12.86 -13.16
C GLU A 136 -8.08 11.49 -12.61
N PRO A 137 -9.02 10.53 -12.47
CA PRO A 137 -8.71 9.18 -12.06
C PRO A 137 -7.63 8.55 -12.94
N LEU A 138 -6.57 8.08 -12.31
CA LEU A 138 -5.44 7.46 -12.97
C LEU A 138 -5.75 5.99 -13.25
N THR A 139 -5.50 5.53 -14.48
CA THR A 139 -5.60 4.11 -14.84
C THR A 139 -4.21 3.52 -14.97
N VAL A 140 -3.89 2.53 -14.15
CA VAL A 140 -2.57 1.91 -14.06
C VAL A 140 -2.67 0.42 -14.35
N ALA A 141 -1.94 -0.06 -15.35
CA ALA A 141 -1.84 -1.49 -15.62
C ALA A 141 -0.90 -2.17 -14.62
N VAL A 142 -1.36 -3.28 -14.04
CA VAL A 142 -0.51 -4.17 -13.25
C VAL A 142 0.20 -5.13 -14.21
N PRO A 143 1.54 -5.28 -14.12
CA PRO A 143 2.26 -6.17 -15.04
C PRO A 143 1.70 -7.59 -15.04
N GLY A 144 1.52 -8.15 -16.24
CA GLY A 144 0.93 -9.48 -16.46
C GLY A 144 0.05 -9.52 -17.69
N THR A 145 -0.48 -10.70 -18.02
CA THR A 145 -1.47 -10.85 -19.08
C THR A 145 -2.78 -10.19 -18.66
N PRO A 146 -3.37 -9.29 -19.46
CA PRO A 146 -4.60 -8.58 -19.09
C PRO A 146 -5.68 -9.52 -18.59
N SER A 147 -6.13 -9.32 -17.35
CA SER A 147 -7.11 -10.18 -16.69
C SER A 147 -8.55 -9.74 -16.98
N GLY A 148 -8.74 -8.51 -17.45
CA GLY A 148 -10.05 -7.87 -17.60
C GLY A 148 -10.65 -7.37 -16.29
N HIS A 149 -10.00 -7.60 -15.15
CA HIS A 149 -10.46 -7.12 -13.85
C HIS A 149 -10.02 -5.68 -13.57
N VAL A 150 -10.88 -4.98 -12.84
CA VAL A 150 -10.66 -3.59 -12.43
C VAL A 150 -10.68 -3.53 -10.91
N VAL A 151 -9.66 -2.93 -10.35
CA VAL A 151 -9.52 -2.68 -8.92
C VAL A 151 -9.58 -1.18 -8.72
N ASP A 152 -10.58 -0.72 -7.98
CA ASP A 152 -10.77 0.69 -7.68
C ASP A 152 -10.06 1.06 -6.37
N ALA A 153 -9.37 2.19 -6.37
CA ALA A 153 -8.74 2.76 -5.20
C ALA A 153 -9.03 4.25 -5.08
N ALA A 154 -9.30 4.72 -3.87
CA ALA A 154 -9.38 6.13 -3.54
C ALA A 154 -8.29 6.47 -2.52
N VAL A 155 -7.57 7.59 -2.73
CA VAL A 155 -6.45 8.02 -1.89
C VAL A 155 -6.62 9.47 -1.46
N ALA A 156 -6.46 9.73 -0.16
CA ALA A 156 -6.44 11.08 0.39
C ALA A 156 -5.08 11.75 0.12
N THR A 157 -5.08 12.94 -0.49
CA THR A 157 -3.87 13.71 -0.81
C THR A 157 -3.84 15.12 -0.21
N GLY A 158 -4.96 15.59 0.36
CA GLY A 158 -5.04 16.90 1.00
C GLY A 158 -4.13 17.00 2.21
N GLY A 159 -3.18 17.94 2.15
CA GLY A 159 -2.17 18.16 3.20
C GLY A 159 -1.13 17.05 3.34
N VAL A 160 -1.03 16.14 2.36
CA VAL A 160 -0.13 14.99 2.40
C VAL A 160 1.18 15.36 1.70
N SER A 161 2.29 15.22 2.41
CA SER A 161 3.62 15.38 1.82
C SER A 161 3.91 14.26 0.81
N THR A 162 4.82 14.50 -0.14
CA THR A 162 5.28 13.44 -1.07
C THR A 162 5.74 12.19 -0.32
N THR A 163 6.46 12.36 0.79
CA THR A 163 6.96 11.21 1.57
C THR A 163 5.83 10.40 2.20
N GLU A 164 4.84 11.06 2.79
CA GLU A 164 3.65 10.39 3.35
C GLU A 164 2.85 9.69 2.25
N TYR A 165 2.66 10.35 1.11
CA TYR A 165 1.97 9.75 -0.05
C TYR A 165 2.65 8.45 -0.46
N LEU A 166 3.97 8.46 -0.65
CA LEU A 166 4.75 7.28 -1.02
C LEU A 166 4.52 6.14 -0.01
N VAL A 167 4.63 6.43 1.30
CA VAL A 167 4.39 5.43 2.35
C VAL A 167 2.97 4.88 2.31
N HIS A 168 1.95 5.74 2.27
CA HIS A 168 0.56 5.32 2.35
C HIS A 168 0.13 4.53 1.13
N VAL A 169 0.46 4.99 -0.07
CA VAL A 169 0.11 4.33 -1.33
C VAL A 169 0.89 3.04 -1.50
N HIS A 170 2.19 3.01 -1.19
CA HIS A 170 2.95 1.77 -1.26
C HIS A 170 2.37 0.68 -0.36
N HIS A 171 2.06 1.00 0.89
CA HIS A 171 1.44 0.04 1.79
C HIS A 171 0.03 -0.36 1.36
N LEU A 172 -0.77 0.57 0.84
CA LEU A 172 -2.10 0.27 0.31
C LEU A 172 -2.01 -0.76 -0.83
N ILE A 173 -1.17 -0.49 -1.83
CA ILE A 173 -1.05 -1.32 -3.04
C ILE A 173 -0.31 -2.63 -2.75
N ALA A 174 0.82 -2.58 -2.06
CA ALA A 174 1.60 -3.77 -1.75
C ALA A 174 0.80 -4.76 -0.89
N GLU A 175 0.12 -4.28 0.16
CA GLU A 175 -0.69 -5.18 1.00
C GLU A 175 -1.93 -5.68 0.28
N ALA A 176 -2.51 -4.94 -0.66
CA ALA A 176 -3.58 -5.45 -1.50
C ALA A 176 -3.09 -6.57 -2.44
N ALA A 177 -1.91 -6.39 -3.04
CA ALA A 177 -1.29 -7.41 -3.89
C ALA A 177 -0.89 -8.67 -3.12
N LEU A 178 -0.26 -8.53 -1.94
CA LEU A 178 0.10 -9.65 -1.09
C LEU A 178 -1.12 -10.42 -0.56
N ARG A 179 -2.29 -9.78 -0.46
CA ARG A 179 -3.57 -10.42 -0.13
C ARG A 179 -4.32 -10.98 -1.34
N GLY A 180 -3.78 -10.84 -2.54
CA GLY A 180 -4.42 -11.30 -3.78
C GLY A 180 -5.62 -10.45 -4.25
N LEU A 181 -5.84 -9.28 -3.66
CA LEU A 181 -6.87 -8.31 -4.10
C LEU A 181 -6.49 -7.64 -5.41
N VAL A 182 -5.18 -7.49 -5.63
CA VAL A 182 -4.55 -7.08 -6.88
C VAL A 182 -3.74 -8.25 -7.40
N ARG A 183 -3.96 -8.64 -8.65
CA ARG A 183 -3.27 -9.75 -9.32
C ARG A 183 -2.56 -9.26 -10.61
N PRO A 184 -1.62 -10.06 -11.15
CA PRO A 184 -1.00 -9.74 -12.43
C PRO A 184 -2.06 -9.51 -13.52
N GLY A 185 -1.88 -8.45 -14.32
CA GLY A 185 -2.79 -8.11 -15.42
C GLY A 185 -4.07 -7.37 -15.05
N ASP A 186 -4.33 -7.12 -13.77
CA ASP A 186 -5.43 -6.27 -13.33
C ASP A 186 -5.19 -4.80 -13.74
N ILE A 187 -6.27 -4.01 -13.82
CA ILE A 187 -6.22 -2.56 -13.99
C ILE A 187 -6.56 -1.88 -12.66
N LEU A 188 -5.66 -1.04 -12.17
CA LEU A 188 -5.89 -0.18 -11.00
C LEU A 188 -6.44 1.17 -11.45
N ARG A 189 -7.66 1.52 -11.01
CA ARG A 189 -8.21 2.87 -11.17
C ARG A 189 -8.05 3.61 -9.87
N VAL A 190 -7.22 4.65 -9.85
CA VAL A 190 -6.84 5.37 -8.65
C VAL A 190 -7.37 6.79 -8.71
N GLU A 191 -8.29 7.10 -7.82
CA GLU A 191 -8.83 8.43 -7.62
C GLU A 191 -8.13 9.13 -6.45
N HIS A 192 -7.58 10.31 -6.70
CA HIS A 192 -6.98 11.13 -5.66
C HIS A 192 -7.98 12.20 -5.19
N ARG A 193 -8.31 12.21 -3.91
CA ARG A 193 -9.24 13.17 -3.30
C ARG A 193 -8.54 14.01 -2.22
N PRO A 194 -8.95 15.26 -1.97
CA PRO A 194 -8.43 16.04 -0.85
C PRO A 194 -8.64 15.33 0.51
N ALA A 195 -9.78 14.68 0.69
CA ALA A 195 -10.10 13.87 1.85
C ALA A 195 -11.02 12.70 1.47
N LEU A 196 -11.03 11.65 2.29
CA LEU A 196 -11.96 10.53 2.19
C LEU A 196 -12.89 10.59 3.41
N GLY A 197 -14.18 10.82 3.18
CA GLY A 197 -15.18 10.80 4.25
C GLY A 197 -15.54 9.36 4.60
N THR A 198 -15.59 9.02 5.89
CA THR A 198 -15.96 7.67 6.36
C THR A 198 -17.34 7.26 5.83
N ALA A 199 -18.26 8.23 5.73
CA ALA A 199 -19.61 8.04 5.18
C ALA A 199 -19.60 7.48 3.75
N ASP A 200 -18.71 7.98 2.89
CA ASP A 200 -18.61 7.59 1.47
C ASP A 200 -18.17 6.13 1.29
N PHE A 201 -17.53 5.56 2.33
CA PHE A 201 -16.92 4.23 2.30
C PHE A 201 -17.52 3.30 3.35
N ARG A 202 -18.69 3.60 3.94
CA ARG A 202 -19.31 2.76 5.00
C ARG A 202 -19.39 1.28 4.63
N ASP A 203 -19.84 0.99 3.41
CA ASP A 203 -19.93 -0.39 2.91
C ASP A 203 -18.55 -1.05 2.82
N ALA A 204 -17.56 -0.38 2.23
CA ALA A 204 -16.19 -0.89 2.16
C ALA A 204 -15.50 -1.03 3.53
N LEU A 205 -15.94 -0.27 4.53
CA LEU A 205 -15.46 -0.34 5.91
C LEU A 205 -16.19 -1.38 6.77
N ASP A 206 -17.21 -2.07 6.23
CA ASP A 206 -17.88 -3.14 6.93
C ASP A 206 -16.86 -4.27 7.26
N PRO A 207 -16.72 -4.67 8.54
CA PRO A 207 -15.84 -5.76 8.95
C PRO A 207 -16.03 -7.07 8.17
N THR A 208 -17.23 -7.35 7.68
CA THR A 208 -17.54 -8.54 6.87
C THR A 208 -16.90 -8.49 5.48
N ARG A 209 -16.63 -7.28 4.97
CA ARG A 209 -15.93 -7.07 3.69
C ARG A 209 -14.41 -7.08 3.81
N ALA A 210 -13.86 -7.37 4.99
CA ALA A 210 -12.42 -7.38 5.21
C ALA A 210 -11.68 -8.28 4.22
N GLY A 211 -12.29 -9.35 3.70
CA GLY A 211 -11.71 -10.24 2.70
C GLY A 211 -11.54 -9.64 1.29
N SER A 212 -12.33 -8.63 0.91
CA SER A 212 -12.36 -8.03 -0.43
C SER A 212 -11.90 -6.56 -0.48
N VAL A 213 -11.55 -5.99 0.67
CA VAL A 213 -11.14 -4.58 0.81
C VAL A 213 -9.78 -4.46 1.49
N GLN A 214 -8.96 -3.53 1.01
CA GLN A 214 -7.75 -3.07 1.70
C GLN A 214 -7.88 -1.59 2.06
N THR A 215 -7.70 -1.28 3.34
CA THR A 215 -7.76 0.09 3.85
C THR A 215 -6.41 0.54 4.38
N ARG A 216 -6.03 1.79 4.15
CA ARG A 216 -4.93 2.46 4.84
C ARG A 216 -5.51 3.45 5.84
N ILE A 217 -5.45 3.10 7.11
CA ILE A 217 -5.86 3.96 8.24
C ILE A 217 -4.60 4.34 9.02
N ALA A 218 -4.44 5.62 9.35
CA ALA A 218 -3.32 6.13 10.13
C ALA A 218 -3.77 7.31 11.00
N GLY A 219 -3.01 7.61 12.06
CA GLY A 219 -3.25 8.80 12.88
C GLY A 219 -3.04 10.06 12.06
N GLY A 220 -3.92 11.05 12.23
CA GLY A 220 -3.72 12.38 11.64
C GLY A 220 -2.64 13.18 12.37
N THR A 221 -2.58 14.49 12.10
CA THR A 221 -1.72 15.43 12.85
C THR A 221 -2.05 15.48 14.35
N ALA A 222 -3.26 15.09 14.73
CA ALA A 222 -3.62 14.69 16.08
C ALA A 222 -3.53 13.15 16.19
N PRO A 223 -2.61 12.60 17.00
CA PRO A 223 -2.35 11.16 17.07
C PRO A 223 -3.57 10.35 17.53
N ASP A 224 -4.55 10.99 18.17
CA ASP A 224 -5.72 10.34 18.77
C ASP A 224 -6.92 10.22 17.82
N ARG A 225 -6.80 10.65 16.55
CA ARG A 225 -7.90 10.57 15.57
C ARG A 225 -7.47 9.78 14.34
N PRO A 226 -7.98 8.55 14.15
CA PRO A 226 -7.72 7.79 12.94
C PRO A 226 -8.32 8.52 11.73
N ARG A 227 -7.55 8.54 10.64
CA ARG A 227 -7.97 9.07 9.33
C ARG A 227 -7.86 7.96 8.30
N LEU A 228 -8.84 7.92 7.39
CA LEU A 228 -8.79 7.09 6.19
C LEU A 228 -7.90 7.77 5.14
N TYR A 229 -6.77 7.14 4.84
CA TYR A 229 -5.82 7.59 3.81
C TYR A 229 -6.04 6.90 2.47
N GLY A 230 -6.55 5.68 2.48
CA GLY A 230 -6.89 5.00 1.25
C GLY A 230 -7.82 3.83 1.45
N VAL A 231 -8.62 3.55 0.42
CA VAL A 231 -9.47 2.38 0.29
C VAL A 231 -9.21 1.78 -1.07
N LEU A 232 -9.06 0.47 -1.12
CA LEU A 232 -8.96 -0.30 -2.35
C LEU A 232 -9.99 -1.43 -2.28
N THR A 233 -10.83 -1.52 -3.30
CA THR A 233 -11.88 -2.52 -3.45
C THR A 233 -11.63 -3.33 -4.70
N SER A 234 -11.56 -4.66 -4.56
CA SER A 234 -11.50 -5.56 -5.72
C SER A 234 -12.92 -5.90 -6.17
N ASN A 235 -13.16 -5.87 -7.49
CA ASN A 235 -14.42 -6.33 -8.06
C ASN A 235 -14.48 -7.86 -8.28
N ARG A 236 -13.42 -8.58 -7.89
CA ARG A 236 -13.34 -10.03 -8.02
C ARG A 236 -14.31 -10.68 -7.01
N PRO A 237 -15.18 -11.61 -7.44
CA PRO A 237 -15.98 -12.40 -6.51
C PRO A 237 -15.05 -13.24 -5.64
N GLU A 238 -15.38 -13.38 -4.35
CA GLU A 238 -14.66 -14.25 -3.43
C GLU A 238 -14.63 -15.69 -3.99
N GLY A 239 -13.44 -16.25 -4.22
CA GLY A 239 -13.27 -17.63 -4.69
C GLY A 239 -13.06 -17.86 -6.19
N GLY A 240 -12.83 -16.81 -7.00
CA GLY A 240 -12.40 -16.97 -8.39
C GLY A 240 -10.88 -17.13 -8.52
N ASP A 241 -10.41 -18.34 -8.77
CA ASP A 241 -9.07 -18.61 -9.30
C ASP A 241 -9.04 -18.43 -10.83
#